data_AF-A0A1F1Q4F0-F1
#
_entry.id   AF-A0A1F1Q4F0-F1
#
_cell.length_a   1.000
_cell.length_b   1.000
_cell.length_c   1.000
_cell.angle_alpha   90.00
_cell.angle_beta   90.00
_cell.angle_gamma   90.00
#
_symmetry.space_group_name_H-M   'P 1'
#
loop_
_entity.id
_entity.type
_entity.pdbx_description
1 polymer ?
#
loop_
_entity_poly.entity_id
_entity_poly.type
_entity_poly.pdbx_seq_one_letter_code
_entity_poly.pdbx_strand_id
1 'polypeptide(L)'
;MSVGQRLAQSAFLCVVFSSSIGMACASPGDQDLIRERQNRLLEEQQRRLEDLRNLPGQPSVPPVPSKPEDERCFTIRSIDLKGADSLSITERDALLKPFVGQ
;
A
#
# COMPACT_ATOMS: atom_id res chain seq x y z
N MET A 1 5.00 -57.43 -23.15
CA MET A 1 5.83 -56.65 -22.20
C MET A 1 5.61 -57.25 -20.81
N SER A 2 6.65 -57.85 -20.24
CA SER A 2 6.58 -58.73 -19.06
C SER A 2 6.21 -57.97 -17.78
N VAL A 3 5.34 -58.55 -16.96
CA VAL A 3 4.95 -58.04 -15.62
C VAL A 3 6.19 -57.77 -14.74
N GLY A 4 7.27 -58.56 -14.91
CA GLY A 4 8.54 -58.35 -14.20
C GLY A 4 9.24 -57.04 -14.56
N GLN A 5 9.07 -56.53 -15.78
CA GLN A 5 9.69 -55.27 -16.22
C GLN A 5 9.00 -54.05 -15.60
N ARG A 6 7.68 -54.13 -15.38
CA ARG A 6 6.90 -53.08 -14.72
C ARG A 6 7.19 -53.01 -13.22
N LEU A 7 7.37 -54.17 -12.57
CA LEU A 7 7.76 -54.25 -11.16
C LEU A 7 9.17 -53.69 -10.93
N ALA A 8 10.13 -54.03 -11.79
CA ALA A 8 11.49 -53.51 -11.70
C ALA A 8 11.55 -51.99 -11.93
N GLN A 9 10.79 -51.45 -12.89
CA GLN A 9 10.70 -50.00 -13.12
C GLN A 9 10.06 -49.26 -11.94
N SER A 10 9.01 -49.83 -11.33
CA SER A 10 8.38 -49.23 -10.16
C SER A 10 9.30 -49.24 -8.94
N ALA A 11 10.05 -50.32 -8.72
CA ALA A 11 11.03 -50.38 -7.64
C ALA A 11 12.17 -49.37 -7.83
N PHE A 12 12.66 -49.23 -9.06
CA PHE A 12 13.69 -48.24 -9.40
C PHE A 12 13.20 -46.80 -9.19
N LEU A 13 11.97 -46.48 -9.61
CA LEU A 13 11.36 -45.16 -9.36
C LEU A 13 11.21 -44.84 -7.88
N CYS A 14 10.82 -45.82 -7.05
CA CYS A 14 10.72 -45.62 -5.60
C CYS A 14 12.08 -45.31 -4.96
N VAL A 15 13.14 -46.05 -5.33
CA VAL A 15 14.49 -45.85 -4.76
C VAL A 15 15.09 -44.50 -5.14
N VAL A 16 14.87 -44.05 -6.38
CA VAL A 16 15.31 -42.73 -6.85
C VAL A 16 14.55 -41.60 -6.14
N PHE A 17 13.24 -41.77 -5.91
CA PHE A 17 12.42 -40.78 -5.21
C PHE A 17 12.77 -40.67 -3.72
N SER A 18 13.04 -41.78 -3.04
CA SER A 18 13.45 -41.78 -1.63
C SER A 18 14.82 -41.12 -1.40
N SER A 19 15.71 -41.13 -2.39
CA SER A 19 17.05 -40.53 -2.28
C SER A 19 17.05 -39.00 -2.36
N SER A 20 15.92 -38.37 -2.74
CA SER A 20 15.81 -36.92 -2.94
C SER A 20 15.19 -36.16 -1.75
N ILE A 21 14.77 -36.86 -0.70
CA ILE A 21 14.22 -36.22 0.51
C ILE A 21 15.38 -35.89 1.46
N GLY A 22 16.17 -34.89 1.08
CA GLY A 22 17.06 -34.21 2.01
C GLY A 22 16.23 -33.41 3.00
N MET A 23 15.71 -34.07 4.03
CA MET A 23 15.09 -33.39 5.16
C MET A 23 16.22 -32.76 5.98
N ALA A 24 16.59 -31.53 5.60
CA ALA A 24 17.41 -30.69 6.45
C ALA A 24 16.63 -30.47 7.76
N CYS A 25 16.94 -31.25 8.78
CA CYS A 25 16.50 -30.97 10.14
C CYS A 25 17.10 -29.63 10.54
N ALA A 26 16.34 -28.55 10.36
CA ALA A 26 16.67 -27.25 10.92
C ALA A 26 16.99 -27.48 12.40
N SER A 27 18.21 -27.14 12.82
CA SER A 27 18.59 -27.28 14.22
C SER A 27 17.65 -26.40 15.06
N PRO A 28 17.42 -26.72 16.35
CA PRO A 28 16.62 -25.87 17.22
C PRO A 28 17.06 -24.39 17.17
N GLY A 29 18.37 -24.12 17.05
CA GLY A 29 18.91 -22.76 16.88
C GLY A 29 18.55 -22.10 15.54
N ASP A 30 18.47 -22.85 14.44
CA ASP A 30 18.02 -22.31 13.15
C ASP A 30 16.53 -21.93 13.18
N GLN A 31 15.70 -22.70 13.89
CA GLN A 31 14.30 -22.37 14.07
C GLN A 31 14.12 -21.07 14.87
N ASP A 32 14.94 -20.84 15.89
CA ASP A 32 14.89 -19.62 16.69
C ASP A 32 15.29 -18.39 15.85
N LEU A 33 16.33 -18.51 15.01
CA LEU A 33 16.72 -17.44 14.07
C LEU A 33 15.61 -17.14 13.04
N ILE A 34 14.90 -18.16 12.57
CA ILE A 34 13.76 -17.98 11.65
C ILE A 34 12.61 -17.26 12.36
N ARG A 35 12.28 -17.65 13.58
CA ARG A 35 11.23 -16.98 14.39
C ARG A 35 11.58 -15.54 14.69
N GLU A 36 12.82 -15.24 15.06
CA GLU A 36 13.28 -13.88 15.33
C GLU A 36 13.12 -12.97 14.10
N ARG A 37 13.54 -13.45 12.91
CA ARG A 37 13.37 -12.69 11.66
C ARG A 37 11.90 -12.44 11.32
N GLN A 38 11.04 -13.43 11.52
CA GLN A 38 9.60 -13.28 11.29
C GLN A 38 8.98 -12.25 12.23
N ASN A 39 9.29 -12.32 13.53
CA ASN A 39 8.78 -11.37 14.52
C ASN A 39 9.21 -9.94 14.20
N ARG A 40 10.48 -9.73 13.86
CA ARG A 40 10.98 -8.40 13.47
C ARG A 40 10.21 -7.82 12.28
N LEU A 41 9.92 -8.64 11.27
CA LEU A 41 9.14 -8.18 10.11
C LEU A 41 7.71 -7.77 10.51
N LEU A 42 7.06 -8.56 11.37
CA LEU A 42 5.71 -8.26 11.86
C LEU A 42 5.68 -6.97 12.69
N GLU A 43 6.66 -6.76 13.56
CA GLU A 43 6.82 -5.54 14.34
C GLU A 43 6.99 -4.31 13.44
N GLU A 44 7.85 -4.41 12.41
CA GLU A 44 8.04 -3.34 11.44
C GLU A 44 6.76 -3.01 10.66
N GLN A 45 5.96 -4.02 10.27
CA GLN A 45 4.68 -3.79 9.60
C GLN A 45 3.66 -3.14 10.53
N GLN A 46 3.57 -3.60 11.77
CA GLN A 46 2.64 -3.03 12.75
C GLN A 46 2.95 -1.55 13.01
N ARG A 47 4.24 -1.21 13.12
CA ARG A 47 4.67 0.19 13.30
C ARG A 47 4.25 1.08 12.13
N ARG A 48 4.46 0.63 10.88
CA ARG A 48 4.03 1.38 9.69
C ARG A 48 2.51 1.62 9.66
N LEU A 49 1.73 0.62 10.07
CA LEU A 49 0.27 0.77 10.15
C LEU A 49 -0.13 1.78 11.21
N GLU A 50 0.50 1.74 12.38
CA GLU A 50 0.25 2.72 13.45
C GLU A 50 0.61 4.13 12.98
N ASP A 51 1.75 4.31 12.32
CA ASP A 51 2.17 5.59 11.74
C ASP A 51 1.12 6.09 10.73
N LEU A 52 0.69 5.24 9.79
CA LEU A 52 -0.35 5.58 8.81
C LEU A 52 -1.69 5.97 9.46
N ARG A 53 -2.07 5.30 10.56
CA ARG A 53 -3.32 5.60 11.27
C ARG A 53 -3.29 6.94 12.00
N ASN A 54 -2.11 7.37 12.43
CA ASN A 54 -1.91 8.64 13.13
C ASN A 54 -1.62 9.82 12.19
N LEU A 55 -1.51 9.59 10.88
CA LEU A 55 -1.39 10.69 9.92
C LEU A 55 -2.67 11.56 9.95
N PRO A 56 -2.55 12.88 10.18
CA PRO A 56 -3.68 13.78 10.07
C PRO A 56 -4.12 13.85 8.60
N GLY A 57 -5.37 13.48 8.32
CA GLY A 57 -5.85 13.34 6.95
C GLY A 57 -7.35 13.11 6.89
N GLN A 58 -8.13 14.06 7.39
CA GLN A 58 -9.58 14.06 7.18
C GLN A 58 -10.00 15.49 6.86
N PRO A 59 -10.61 15.75 5.68
CA PRO A 59 -11.08 17.08 5.36
C PRO A 59 -12.18 17.46 6.35
N SER A 60 -11.85 18.31 7.31
CA SER A 60 -12.85 19.04 8.08
C SER A 60 -13.57 19.94 7.10
N VAL A 61 -14.83 19.64 6.80
CA VAL A 61 -15.69 20.55 6.04
C VAL A 61 -15.94 21.77 6.94
N PRO A 62 -15.41 22.96 6.60
CA PRO A 62 -15.70 24.14 7.38
C PRO A 62 -17.22 24.43 7.30
N PRO A 63 -17.86 24.88 8.39
CA PRO A 63 -19.26 25.28 8.34
C PRO A 63 -19.43 26.39 7.30
N VAL A 64 -20.44 26.26 6.45
CA VAL A 64 -20.74 27.27 5.41
C VAL A 64 -21.19 28.56 6.10
N PRO A 65 -20.45 29.68 5.96
CA PRO A 65 -20.90 30.95 6.49
C PRO A 65 -22.14 31.43 5.74
N SER A 66 -23.12 31.96 6.46
CA SER A 66 -24.31 32.59 5.86
C SER A 66 -23.88 33.79 5.02
N LYS A 67 -24.36 33.86 3.77
CA LYS A 67 -24.05 34.96 2.85
C LYS A 67 -24.50 36.30 3.48
N PRO A 68 -23.60 37.28 3.68
CA PRO A 68 -24.00 38.62 4.12
C PRO A 68 -24.85 39.30 3.04
N GLU A 69 -25.80 40.14 3.43
CA GLU A 69 -26.59 40.92 2.48
C GLU A 69 -25.71 41.95 1.76
N ASP A 70 -25.75 41.89 0.43
CA ASP A 70 -24.85 42.49 -0.56
C ASP A 70 -24.92 44.03 -0.59
N GLU A 71 -24.25 44.75 0.32
CA GLU A 71 -24.15 46.22 0.19
C GLU A 71 -22.82 46.72 -0.44
N ARG A 72 -21.76 45.92 -0.52
CA ARG A 72 -20.44 46.37 -1.03
C ARG A 72 -19.64 45.29 -1.77
N CYS A 73 -20.27 44.54 -2.66
CA CYS A 73 -19.58 43.56 -3.52
C CYS A 73 -19.11 44.18 -4.84
N PHE A 74 -18.07 43.59 -5.45
CA PHE A 74 -17.50 44.00 -6.73
C PHE A 74 -17.21 42.76 -7.58
N THR A 75 -17.23 42.93 -8.90
CA THR A 75 -17.03 41.80 -9.80
C THR A 75 -15.56 41.33 -9.84
N ILE A 76 -15.33 40.04 -9.62
CA ILE A 76 -14.00 39.44 -9.68
C ILE A 76 -13.66 39.10 -11.14
N ARG A 77 -12.72 39.83 -11.75
CA ARG A 77 -12.31 39.61 -13.16
C ARG A 77 -11.26 38.51 -13.32
N SER A 78 -10.31 38.44 -12.41
CA SER A 78 -9.19 37.49 -12.46
C SER A 78 -8.67 37.24 -11.05
N ILE A 79 -8.10 36.05 -10.82
CA ILE A 79 -7.49 35.65 -9.55
C ILE A 79 -6.13 35.04 -9.85
N ASP A 80 -5.06 35.65 -9.34
CA ASP A 80 -3.69 35.14 -9.48
C ASP A 80 -3.28 34.36 -8.21
N LEU A 81 -3.16 33.03 -8.34
CA LEU A 81 -2.74 32.17 -7.24
C LEU A 81 -1.22 32.02 -7.19
N LYS A 82 -0.58 32.62 -6.18
CA LYS A 82 0.88 32.60 -5.95
C LYS A 82 1.26 31.57 -4.87
N GLY A 83 2.42 30.93 -5.02
CA GLY A 83 2.95 29.96 -4.06
C GLY A 83 2.30 28.57 -4.10
N ALA A 84 1.53 28.28 -5.15
CA ALA A 84 0.84 27.01 -5.35
C ALA A 84 1.55 26.16 -6.44
N ASP A 85 2.87 26.03 -6.35
CA ASP A 85 3.70 25.39 -7.38
C ASP A 85 3.46 23.87 -7.48
N SER A 86 2.92 23.25 -6.44
CA SER A 86 2.50 21.84 -6.43
C SER A 86 1.21 21.59 -7.23
N LEU A 87 0.46 22.64 -7.59
CA LEU A 87 -0.77 22.54 -8.38
C LEU A 87 -0.48 22.81 -9.84
N SER A 88 -0.93 21.92 -10.72
CA SER A 88 -0.95 22.17 -12.15
C SER A 88 -1.79 23.41 -12.49
N ILE A 89 -1.53 23.99 -13.66
CA ILE A 89 -2.31 25.15 -14.14
C ILE A 89 -3.80 24.79 -14.21
N THR A 90 -4.12 23.59 -14.70
CA THR A 90 -5.50 23.08 -14.80
C THR A 90 -6.21 22.93 -13.45
N GLU A 91 -5.50 22.51 -12.41
CA GLU A 91 -6.06 22.41 -11.05
C GLU A 91 -6.32 23.79 -10.47
N ARG A 92 -5.39 24.73 -10.67
CA ARG A 92 -5.57 26.13 -10.25
C ARG A 92 -6.77 26.77 -10.94
N ASP A 93 -6.90 26.62 -12.25
CA ASP A 93 -8.03 27.15 -13.01
C ASP A 93 -9.36 26.54 -12.55
N ALA A 94 -9.40 25.22 -12.31
CA ALA A 94 -10.59 24.54 -11.83
C ALA A 94 -11.04 25.03 -10.45
N LEU A 95 -10.11 25.29 -9.54
CA LEU A 95 -10.40 25.82 -8.19
C LEU A 95 -10.93 27.25 -8.22
N LEU A 96 -10.43 28.08 -9.15
CA LEU A 96 -10.76 29.50 -9.23
C LEU A 96 -12.02 29.78 -10.06
N LYS A 97 -12.37 28.89 -10.99
CA LYS A 97 -13.52 29.02 -11.90
C LYS A 97 -14.84 29.43 -11.23
N PRO A 98 -15.22 28.92 -10.04
CA PRO A 98 -16.49 29.30 -9.40
C PRO A 98 -16.54 30.77 -8.92
N PHE A 99 -15.40 31.43 -8.74
CA PHE A 99 -15.32 32.76 -8.14
C PHE A 99 -15.12 33.88 -9.17
N VAL A 100 -14.60 33.56 -10.36
CA VAL A 100 -14.44 34.52 -11.44
C VAL A 100 -15.80 34.88 -12.05
N GLY A 101 -16.10 36.18 -12.15
CA GLY A 101 -17.34 36.71 -12.70
C GLY A 101 -18.50 36.83 -11.69
N GLN A 102 -18.25 36.52 -10.41
CA GLN A 102 -19.14 36.91 -9.30
C GLN A 102 -19.00 38.38 -9.00
#